data_AF-A0A3D4IG45-F1
#
_entry.id   AF-A0A3D4IG45-F1
#
_cell.length_a   1.000
_cell.length_b   1.000
_cell.length_c   1.000
_cell.angle_alpha   90.00
_cell.angle_beta   90.00
_cell.angle_gamma   90.00
#
_symmetry.space_group_name_H-M   'P 1'
#
loop_
_entity.id
_entity.type
_entity.pdbx_description
1 polymer ?
#
loop_
_entity_poly.entity_id
_entity_poly.type
_entity_poly.pdbx_seq_one_letter_code
_entity_poly.pdbx_strand_id
1 'polypeptide(L)'
;MKTLSTPLALLCLSLLGVWAACTPHKSDKEYTDRMHAEHQHESPTATPATAHGTHKDVGKMITFGSEDGQEYNGYYVKRNDTKANAPGLIMIHEWWGLNDNIKAMAEKYAALGYKVLAVDMYDGTVATKSEEAMPLMRAATNDLPGSRNILKAGYAFLKKEKAAKIGSIGWCMGGFFSLQTAIALPKTLSAAVIYYGDVSKASQNELASLQMPILGHFGGLDKGIPRSSVQQFEATLRDLKKNVTIHMYD
;
A
#
# COMPACT_ATOMS: atom_id res chain seq x y z
N MET A 1 27.74 2.56 -77.66
CA MET A 1 27.19 3.94 -77.63
C MET A 1 25.72 3.87 -77.27
N LYS A 2 25.29 4.78 -76.38
CA LYS A 2 23.95 5.00 -75.78
C LYS A 2 23.72 4.37 -74.39
N THR A 3 23.66 5.32 -73.46
CA THR A 3 23.42 5.38 -72.02
C THR A 3 21.94 5.27 -71.64
N LEU A 4 21.63 4.84 -70.40
CA LEU A 4 20.46 5.23 -69.56
C LEU A 4 20.60 4.47 -68.21
N SER A 5 21.18 5.01 -67.14
CA SER A 5 20.67 5.97 -66.14
C SER A 5 19.47 5.49 -65.30
N THR A 6 19.71 5.21 -64.02
CA THR A 6 18.75 5.41 -62.92
C THR A 6 19.53 5.49 -61.59
N PRO A 7 19.33 6.53 -60.75
CA PRO A 7 19.94 6.59 -59.43
C PRO A 7 19.02 5.96 -58.38
N LEU A 8 19.62 5.21 -57.45
CA LEU A 8 18.96 4.65 -56.28
C LEU A 8 18.84 5.76 -55.22
N ALA A 9 17.61 6.19 -54.93
CA ALA A 9 17.34 7.16 -53.86
C ALA A 9 17.45 6.47 -52.48
N LEU A 10 18.39 6.93 -51.65
CA LEU A 10 18.45 6.59 -50.23
C LEU A 10 17.26 7.24 -49.50
N LEU A 11 16.40 6.41 -48.91
CA LEU A 11 15.35 6.85 -47.98
C LEU A 11 15.93 6.82 -46.55
N CYS A 12 16.36 7.97 -46.04
CA CYS A 12 16.63 8.15 -44.62
C CYS A 12 15.30 8.25 -43.87
N LEU A 13 14.87 7.17 -43.20
CA LEU A 13 13.80 7.24 -42.20
C LEU A 13 14.39 7.69 -40.86
N SER A 14 13.98 8.87 -40.42
CA SER A 14 14.24 9.43 -39.10
C SER A 14 13.56 8.61 -38.00
N LEU A 15 14.36 8.10 -37.07
CA LEU A 15 13.90 7.57 -35.78
C LEU A 15 13.49 8.74 -34.88
N LEU A 16 12.22 9.14 -34.94
CA LEU A 16 11.61 9.95 -33.89
C LEU A 16 11.20 9.03 -32.75
N GLY A 17 11.96 9.08 -31.66
CA GLY A 17 11.66 8.40 -30.41
C GLY A 17 10.30 8.83 -29.87
N VAL A 18 9.42 7.86 -29.67
CA VAL A 18 8.14 8.06 -28.97
C VAL A 18 8.46 8.20 -27.49
N TRP A 19 8.44 9.44 -27.00
CA TRP A 19 8.31 9.72 -25.58
C TRP A 19 6.92 9.25 -25.14
N ALA A 20 6.85 8.12 -24.45
CA ALA A 20 5.64 7.67 -23.80
C ALA A 20 5.38 8.57 -22.59
N ALA A 21 4.61 9.64 -22.80
CA ALA A 21 4.02 10.39 -21.70
C ALA A 21 3.11 9.44 -20.92
N CYS A 22 3.42 9.21 -19.64
CA CYS A 22 2.55 8.49 -18.71
C CYS A 22 1.25 9.28 -18.58
N THR A 23 0.23 8.84 -19.32
CA THR A 23 -1.14 9.32 -19.10
C THR A 23 -1.68 8.60 -17.85
N PRO A 24 -2.26 9.31 -16.88
CA PRO A 24 -2.87 8.67 -15.72
C PRO A 24 -3.93 7.66 -16.20
N HIS A 25 -3.87 6.43 -15.67
CA HIS A 25 -4.84 5.40 -16.00
C HIS A 25 -6.24 5.85 -15.53
N LYS A 26 -7.27 5.78 -16.38
CA LYS A 26 -8.64 6.28 -16.08
C LYS A 26 -9.17 5.74 -14.73
N SER A 27 -8.81 4.52 -14.38
CA SER A 27 -9.19 3.85 -13.13
C SER A 27 -8.74 4.58 -11.86
N ASP A 28 -7.62 5.30 -11.90
CA ASP A 28 -7.01 5.90 -10.71
C ASP A 28 -7.73 7.18 -10.32
N LYS A 29 -8.06 7.99 -11.34
CA LYS A 29 -8.94 9.13 -11.19
C LYS A 29 -10.31 8.67 -10.69
N GLU A 30 -10.88 7.62 -11.27
CA GLU A 30 -12.17 7.07 -10.85
C GLU A 30 -12.15 6.57 -9.38
N TYR A 31 -11.11 5.87 -8.93
CA TYR A 31 -11.00 5.44 -7.52
C TYR A 31 -10.89 6.64 -6.57
N THR A 32 -9.95 7.54 -6.83
CA THR A 32 -9.70 8.72 -5.97
C THR A 32 -10.92 9.64 -5.89
N ASP A 33 -11.66 9.79 -6.99
CA ASP A 33 -12.87 10.60 -7.04
C ASP A 33 -14.02 9.95 -6.24
N ARG A 34 -14.20 8.62 -6.30
CA ARG A 34 -15.20 7.91 -5.48
C ARG A 34 -14.93 8.06 -3.99
N MET A 35 -13.69 7.85 -3.57
CA MET A 35 -13.27 8.02 -2.18
C MET A 35 -13.56 9.43 -1.67
N HIS A 36 -13.19 10.45 -2.44
CA HIS A 36 -13.48 11.83 -2.06
C HIS A 36 -14.98 12.10 -1.91
N ALA A 37 -15.81 11.58 -2.81
CA ALA A 37 -17.26 11.74 -2.73
C ALA A 37 -17.88 11.09 -1.47
N GLU A 38 -17.35 9.96 -1.01
CA GLU A 38 -17.79 9.29 0.22
C GLU A 38 -17.34 10.06 1.48
N HIS A 39 -16.15 10.64 1.47
CA HIS A 39 -15.53 11.26 2.64
C HIS A 39 -15.55 12.80 2.67
N GLN A 40 -16.27 13.46 1.75
CA GLN A 40 -16.31 14.93 1.60
C GLN A 40 -16.79 15.71 2.84
N HIS A 41 -17.38 15.02 3.83
CA HIS A 41 -17.88 15.62 5.07
C HIS A 41 -17.21 15.00 6.31
N GLU A 42 -16.17 14.20 6.12
CA GLU A 42 -15.48 13.52 7.19
C GLU A 42 -14.23 14.27 7.64
N SER A 43 -13.80 13.95 8.85
CA SER A 43 -12.52 14.36 9.40
C SER A 43 -11.96 13.18 10.20
N PRO A 44 -10.63 13.04 10.32
CA PRO A 44 -10.00 11.90 11.00
C PRO A 44 -10.10 11.98 12.54
N THR A 45 -11.27 12.32 13.07
CA THR A 45 -11.52 12.40 14.51
C THR A 45 -11.64 11.01 15.11
N ALA A 46 -10.87 10.74 16.17
CA ALA A 46 -10.94 9.52 16.94
C ALA A 46 -12.35 9.31 17.51
N THR A 47 -12.90 8.10 17.38
CA THR A 47 -14.15 7.72 18.05
C THR A 47 -13.85 7.17 19.45
N PRO A 48 -14.83 7.08 20.36
CA PRO A 48 -14.62 6.43 21.66
C PRO A 48 -14.14 4.97 21.56
N ALA A 49 -14.39 4.29 20.44
CA ALA A 49 -13.85 2.94 20.16
C ALA A 49 -12.32 2.94 19.98
N THR A 50 -11.73 4.08 19.59
CA THR A 50 -10.27 4.27 19.57
C THR A 50 -9.74 4.88 20.89
N ALA A 51 -10.62 5.38 21.77
CA ALA A 51 -10.22 5.90 23.09
C ALA A 51 -9.60 4.79 23.96
N HIS A 52 -8.43 5.11 24.51
CA HIS A 52 -7.43 4.18 25.00
C HIS A 52 -7.76 3.52 26.35
N GLY A 53 -7.32 2.26 26.50
CA GLY A 53 -6.69 1.81 27.75
C GLY A 53 -5.23 2.29 27.74
N THR A 54 -4.75 2.85 28.85
CA THR A 54 -3.41 3.42 28.97
C THR A 54 -2.33 2.35 28.84
N HIS A 55 -1.74 2.18 27.65
CA HIS A 55 -0.52 1.39 27.49
C HIS A 55 0.69 2.33 27.62
N LYS A 56 1.73 1.89 28.34
CA LYS A 56 2.94 2.70 28.63
C LYS A 56 3.94 2.73 27.48
N ASP A 57 3.75 1.90 26.47
CA ASP A 57 4.70 1.74 25.37
C ASP A 57 4.45 2.83 24.33
N VAL A 58 5.28 3.87 24.35
CA VAL A 58 5.24 4.97 23.39
C VAL A 58 6.31 4.74 22.33
N GLY A 59 5.89 4.60 21.07
CA GLY A 59 6.77 4.52 19.92
C GLY A 59 7.47 5.83 19.57
N LYS A 60 8.31 5.79 18.54
CA LYS A 60 9.10 6.93 18.09
C LYS A 60 9.01 7.06 16.58
N MET A 61 8.96 8.31 16.10
CA MET A 61 9.27 8.59 14.71
C MET A 61 10.74 8.27 14.44
N ILE A 62 11.00 7.55 13.36
CA ILE A 62 12.32 7.14 12.91
C ILE A 62 12.43 7.29 11.39
N THR A 63 13.65 7.50 10.92
CA THR A 63 14.02 7.21 9.54
C THR A 63 14.47 5.76 9.46
N PHE A 64 13.77 4.94 8.69
CA PHE A 64 14.02 3.49 8.62
C PHE A 64 14.75 3.05 7.34
N GLY A 65 14.88 3.95 6.37
CA GLY A 65 15.60 3.73 5.13
C GLY A 65 15.73 5.02 4.32
N SER A 66 16.41 4.92 3.19
CA SER A 66 16.51 5.99 2.19
C SER A 66 16.83 5.40 0.83
N GLU A 67 16.47 6.12 -0.23
CA GLU A 67 16.80 5.80 -1.61
C GLU A 67 16.92 7.10 -2.41
N ASP A 68 17.98 7.24 -3.20
CA ASP A 68 18.24 8.42 -4.04
C ASP A 68 18.09 9.78 -3.33
N GLY A 69 18.42 9.82 -2.03
CA GLY A 69 18.34 11.03 -1.20
C GLY A 69 16.98 11.28 -0.57
N GLN A 70 15.94 10.52 -0.92
CA GLN A 70 14.66 10.53 -0.19
C GLN A 70 14.77 9.66 1.06
N GLU A 71 14.42 10.22 2.21
CA GLU A 71 14.32 9.48 3.47
C GLU A 71 12.94 8.82 3.58
N TYR A 72 12.92 7.62 4.17
CA TYR A 72 11.71 6.88 4.46
C TYR A 72 11.46 6.90 5.97
N ASN A 73 10.41 7.62 6.35
CA ASN A 73 10.05 7.90 7.73
C ASN A 73 8.87 7.06 8.19
N GLY A 74 8.81 6.76 9.48
CA GLY A 74 7.71 6.01 10.06
C GLY A 74 7.73 6.00 11.58
N TYR A 75 6.63 5.55 12.17
CA TYR A 75 6.49 5.39 13.61
C TYR A 75 6.76 3.94 14.00
N TYR A 76 7.83 3.72 14.77
CA TYR A 76 8.22 2.40 15.25
C TYR A 76 7.94 2.23 16.72
N VAL A 77 7.29 1.10 17.07
CA VAL A 77 6.95 0.75 18.45
C VAL A 77 7.14 -0.74 18.70
N LYS A 78 7.71 -1.04 19.87
CA LYS A 78 7.76 -2.36 20.50
C LYS A 78 7.78 -2.17 22.01
N ARG A 79 7.34 -3.18 22.76
CA ARG A 79 7.46 -3.18 24.21
C ARG A 79 8.89 -3.45 24.64
N ASN A 80 9.22 -3.05 25.87
CA ASN A 80 10.51 -3.38 26.48
C ASN A 80 10.68 -4.89 26.68
N ASP A 81 9.60 -5.63 26.95
CA ASP A 81 9.57 -7.08 27.11
C ASP A 81 9.33 -7.84 25.79
N THR A 82 9.25 -7.14 24.64
CA THR A 82 9.10 -7.78 23.33
C THR A 82 10.29 -8.71 23.05
N LYS A 83 9.99 -10.00 22.82
CA LYS A 83 11.00 -11.02 22.52
C LYS A 83 11.86 -10.60 21.34
N ALA A 84 13.16 -10.95 21.41
CA ALA A 84 14.11 -10.63 20.35
C ALA A 84 13.70 -11.15 18.97
N ASN A 85 12.96 -12.26 18.91
CA ASN A 85 12.45 -12.88 17.68
C ASN A 85 10.94 -12.69 17.48
N ALA A 86 10.31 -11.72 18.15
CA ALA A 86 8.89 -11.42 17.97
C ALA A 86 8.55 -11.13 16.50
N PRO A 87 7.32 -11.45 16.04
CA PRO A 87 6.87 -11.11 14.70
C PRO A 87 6.82 -9.59 14.50
N GLY A 88 7.06 -9.17 13.26
CA GLY A 88 6.99 -7.78 12.83
C GLY A 88 5.71 -7.50 12.04
N LEU A 89 5.24 -6.25 12.09
CA LEU A 89 4.13 -5.76 11.29
C LEU A 89 4.50 -4.45 10.60
N ILE A 90 4.33 -4.42 9.28
CA ILE A 90 4.28 -3.19 8.50
C ILE A 90 2.82 -2.71 8.56
N MET A 91 2.59 -1.59 9.22
CA MET A 91 1.27 -0.99 9.37
C MET A 91 1.15 0.22 8.44
N ILE A 92 0.06 0.32 7.70
CA ILE A 92 -0.09 1.33 6.65
C ILE A 92 -1.36 2.13 6.89
N HIS A 93 -1.20 3.45 6.96
CA HIS A 93 -2.25 4.39 7.30
C HIS A 93 -3.32 4.52 6.19
N GLU A 94 -4.45 5.09 6.57
CA GLU A 94 -5.51 5.52 5.65
C GLU A 94 -5.07 6.72 4.81
N TRP A 95 -5.93 7.21 3.91
CA TRP A 95 -5.63 8.36 3.06
C TRP A 95 -5.36 9.70 3.79
N TRP A 96 -5.51 9.73 5.11
CA TRP A 96 -5.24 10.92 5.94
C TRP A 96 -3.76 11.13 6.25
N GLY A 97 -2.89 10.13 6.03
CA GLY A 97 -1.50 10.16 6.50
C GLY A 97 -1.29 9.46 7.84
N LEU A 98 -0.04 9.45 8.32
CA LEU A 98 0.35 8.81 9.58
C LEU A 98 -0.11 9.61 10.81
N ASN A 99 -1.43 9.64 11.03
CA ASN A 99 -2.07 10.34 12.13
C ASN A 99 -1.99 9.57 13.46
N ASP A 100 -2.51 10.18 14.53
CA ASP A 100 -2.43 9.60 15.87
C ASP A 100 -3.31 8.36 16.06
N ASN A 101 -4.38 8.20 15.27
CA ASN A 101 -5.18 6.96 15.29
C ASN A 101 -4.35 5.76 14.82
N ILE A 102 -3.50 5.94 13.80
CA ILE A 102 -2.63 4.88 13.30
C ILE A 102 -1.47 4.61 14.26
N LYS A 103 -0.89 5.64 14.88
CA LYS A 103 0.13 5.46 15.93
C LYS A 103 -0.44 4.71 17.13
N ALA A 104 -1.64 5.08 17.58
CA ALA A 104 -2.38 4.37 18.63
C ALA A 104 -2.65 2.91 18.26
N MET A 105 -3.00 2.62 17.00
CA MET A 105 -3.16 1.24 16.54
C MET A 105 -1.84 0.49 16.56
N ALA A 106 -0.73 1.13 16.16
CA ALA A 106 0.59 0.52 16.24
C ALA A 106 0.97 0.16 17.68
N GLU A 107 0.67 1.04 18.64
CA GLU A 107 0.86 0.77 20.07
C GLU A 107 -0.01 -0.41 20.55
N LYS A 108 -1.27 -0.52 20.10
CA LYS A 108 -2.14 -1.68 20.41
C LYS A 108 -1.54 -3.00 19.90
N TYR A 109 -1.02 -3.03 18.68
CA TYR A 109 -0.37 -4.24 18.15
C TYR A 109 0.97 -4.52 18.83
N ALA A 110 1.72 -3.51 19.24
CA ALA A 110 2.91 -3.71 20.08
C ALA A 110 2.53 -4.29 21.45
N ALA A 111 1.40 -3.86 22.03
CA ALA A 111 0.85 -4.43 23.27
C ALA A 111 0.55 -5.93 23.15
N LEU A 112 0.21 -6.41 21.95
CA LEU A 112 0.03 -7.83 21.62
C LEU A 112 1.34 -8.59 21.37
N GLY A 113 2.50 -7.92 21.48
CA GLY A 113 3.82 -8.53 21.39
C GLY A 113 4.48 -8.44 20.00
N TYR A 114 3.95 -7.62 19.09
CA TYR A 114 4.56 -7.38 17.78
C TYR A 114 5.61 -6.26 17.82
N LYS A 115 6.55 -6.29 16.88
CA LYS A 115 7.36 -5.12 16.49
C LYS A 115 6.66 -4.41 15.36
N VAL A 116 6.16 -3.20 15.57
CA VAL A 116 5.28 -2.53 14.60
C VAL A 116 6.00 -1.33 14.02
N LEU A 117 6.12 -1.29 12.70
CA LEU A 117 6.51 -0.11 11.95
C LEU A 117 5.30 0.40 11.19
N ALA A 118 4.73 1.51 11.62
CA ALA A 118 3.74 2.25 10.85
C ALA A 118 4.48 3.17 9.86
N VAL A 119 4.41 2.85 8.57
CA VAL A 119 5.12 3.59 7.52
C VAL A 119 4.41 4.91 7.21
N ASP A 120 5.16 5.97 6.98
CA ASP A 120 4.63 7.24 6.49
C ASP A 120 4.73 7.28 4.97
N MET A 121 3.60 7.21 4.29
CA MET A 121 3.53 7.25 2.82
C MET A 121 3.53 8.69 2.29
N TYR A 122 3.38 9.71 3.16
CA TYR A 122 3.21 11.11 2.77
C TYR A 122 4.29 12.05 3.34
N ASP A 123 5.41 11.48 3.79
CA ASP A 123 6.59 12.20 4.27
C ASP A 123 6.27 13.31 5.29
N GLY A 124 5.53 12.94 6.34
CA GLY A 124 5.15 13.82 7.45
C GLY A 124 3.83 14.56 7.25
N THR A 125 3.24 14.54 6.04
CA THR A 125 1.99 15.24 5.78
C THR A 125 0.80 14.45 6.34
N VAL A 126 -0.01 15.09 7.18
CA VAL A 126 -1.28 14.56 7.69
C VAL A 126 -2.40 15.51 7.28
N ALA A 127 -3.33 15.02 6.46
CA ALA A 127 -4.48 15.78 6.00
C ALA A 127 -5.58 15.78 7.06
N THR A 128 -6.34 16.89 7.10
CA THR A 128 -7.51 17.03 8.01
C THR A 128 -8.81 17.20 7.25
N LYS A 129 -8.73 17.45 5.94
CA LYS A 129 -9.88 17.63 5.03
C LYS A 129 -9.72 16.79 3.77
N SER A 130 -10.84 16.34 3.22
CA SER A 130 -10.91 15.48 2.04
C SER A 130 -10.20 16.06 0.81
N GLU A 131 -10.21 17.39 0.66
CA GLU A 131 -9.56 18.10 -0.45
C GLU A 131 -8.03 18.05 -0.35
N GLU A 132 -7.50 17.92 0.87
CA GLU A 132 -6.07 17.79 1.15
C GLU A 132 -5.61 16.32 1.01
N ALA A 133 -6.45 15.38 1.45
CA ALA A 133 -6.14 13.95 1.41
C ALA A 133 -6.14 13.37 -0.02
N MET A 134 -7.07 13.82 -0.88
CA MET A 134 -7.19 13.34 -2.26
C MET A 134 -5.89 13.45 -3.07
N PRO A 135 -5.22 14.62 -3.18
CA PRO A 135 -3.98 14.72 -3.96
C PRO A 135 -2.85 13.87 -3.38
N LEU A 136 -2.75 13.72 -2.06
CA LEU A 136 -1.74 12.88 -1.39
C LEU A 136 -1.94 11.41 -1.75
N MET A 137 -3.16 10.90 -1.61
CA MET A 137 -3.51 9.53 -2.00
C MET A 137 -3.23 9.29 -3.47
N ARG A 138 -3.65 10.21 -4.35
CA ARG A 138 -3.43 10.10 -5.79
C ARG A 138 -1.94 10.01 -6.11
N ALA A 139 -1.12 10.87 -5.51
CA ALA A 139 0.33 10.86 -5.72
C ALA A 139 0.93 9.49 -5.33
N ALA A 140 0.63 9.00 -4.12
CA ALA A 140 1.13 7.71 -3.65
C ALA A 140 0.65 6.54 -4.53
N THR A 141 -0.64 6.50 -4.89
CA THR A 141 -1.18 5.37 -5.67
C THR A 141 -0.73 5.37 -7.14
N ASN A 142 -0.33 6.52 -7.68
CA ASN A 142 0.17 6.62 -9.05
C ASN A 142 1.66 6.30 -9.15
N ASP A 143 2.44 6.53 -8.08
CA ASP A 143 3.83 6.09 -7.97
C ASP A 143 3.94 4.74 -7.24
N LEU A 144 3.46 3.68 -7.88
CA LEU A 144 3.58 2.32 -7.37
C LEU A 144 5.04 1.88 -7.17
N PRO A 145 6.00 2.17 -8.08
CA PRO A 145 7.40 1.82 -7.86
C PRO A 145 7.99 2.45 -6.59
N GLY A 146 7.86 3.78 -6.41
CA GLY A 146 8.37 4.46 -5.23
C GLY A 146 7.66 4.02 -3.95
N SER A 147 6.33 3.90 -3.98
CA SER A 147 5.57 3.39 -2.84
C SER A 147 5.98 1.96 -2.44
N ARG A 148 6.22 1.07 -3.40
CA ARG A 148 6.73 -0.29 -3.13
C ARG A 148 8.15 -0.25 -2.57
N ASN A 149 8.98 0.74 -2.89
CA ASN A 149 10.30 0.89 -2.31
C ASN A 149 10.23 1.25 -0.82
N ILE A 150 9.35 2.17 -0.42
CA ILE A 150 9.07 2.49 1.00
C ILE A 150 8.69 1.20 1.76
N LEU A 151 7.76 0.40 1.21
CA LEU A 151 7.28 -0.84 1.84
C LEU A 151 8.39 -1.90 1.96
N LYS A 152 9.21 -2.08 0.93
CA LYS A 152 10.39 -2.98 0.97
C LYS A 152 11.42 -2.51 2.00
N ALA A 153 11.66 -1.20 2.11
CA ALA A 153 12.55 -0.64 3.11
C ALA A 153 12.02 -0.88 4.53
N GLY A 154 10.70 -0.78 4.74
CA GLY A 154 10.06 -1.13 6.01
C GLY A 154 10.24 -2.60 6.38
N TYR A 155 10.11 -3.51 5.42
CA TYR A 155 10.43 -4.93 5.61
C TYR A 155 11.90 -5.13 5.99
N ALA A 156 12.82 -4.49 5.27
CA ALA A 156 14.26 -4.58 5.54
C ALA A 156 14.61 -4.05 6.94
N PHE A 157 13.99 -2.96 7.37
CA PHE A 157 14.11 -2.43 8.73
C PHE A 157 13.66 -3.45 9.77
N LEU A 158 12.46 -4.03 9.63
CA LEU A 158 11.97 -5.03 10.58
C LEU A 158 12.84 -6.29 10.61
N LYS A 159 13.49 -6.66 9.50
CA LYS A 159 14.51 -7.72 9.48
C LYS A 159 15.75 -7.35 10.27
N LYS A 160 16.26 -6.11 10.18
CA LYS A 160 17.36 -5.60 11.01
C LYS A 160 17.00 -5.62 12.49
N GLU A 161 15.75 -5.28 12.80
CA GLU A 161 15.16 -5.42 14.12
C GLU A 161 14.94 -6.88 14.55
N LYS A 162 15.41 -7.88 13.80
CA LYS A 162 15.33 -9.32 14.10
C LYS A 162 13.90 -9.86 14.18
N ALA A 163 12.95 -9.27 13.45
CA ALA A 163 11.63 -9.89 13.31
C ALA A 163 11.73 -11.27 12.63
N ALA A 164 11.16 -12.29 13.28
CA ALA A 164 11.24 -13.67 12.77
C ALA A 164 10.35 -13.89 11.54
N LYS A 165 9.13 -13.35 11.60
CA LYS A 165 8.13 -13.29 10.52
C LYS A 165 7.65 -11.86 10.40
N ILE A 166 7.31 -11.41 9.20
CA ILE A 166 6.82 -10.04 8.95
C ILE A 166 5.56 -10.13 8.12
N GLY A 167 4.48 -9.50 8.58
CA GLY A 167 3.25 -9.31 7.81
C GLY A 167 2.97 -7.84 7.52
N SER A 168 1.98 -7.58 6.68
CA SER A 168 1.44 -6.24 6.43
C SER A 168 -0.02 -6.14 6.83
N ILE A 169 -0.42 -4.94 7.27
CA ILE A 169 -1.81 -4.58 7.56
C ILE A 169 -2.04 -3.11 7.18
N GLY A 170 -3.21 -2.81 6.63
CA GLY A 170 -3.62 -1.42 6.43
C GLY A 170 -5.10 -1.30 6.12
N TRP A 171 -5.58 -0.04 6.17
CA TRP A 171 -6.97 0.36 6.06
C TRP A 171 -7.17 1.35 4.91
N CYS A 172 -8.28 1.26 4.17
CA CYS A 172 -8.56 2.12 3.00
C CYS A 172 -7.38 2.06 2.00
N MET A 173 -6.74 3.19 1.71
CA MET A 173 -5.49 3.27 0.95
C MET A 173 -4.40 2.33 1.50
N GLY A 174 -4.28 2.21 2.82
CA GLY A 174 -3.37 1.28 3.46
C GLY A 174 -3.71 -0.19 3.19
N GLY A 175 -4.99 -0.52 2.98
CA GLY A 175 -5.42 -1.85 2.56
C GLY A 175 -4.92 -2.18 1.15
N PHE A 176 -5.05 -1.22 0.22
CA PHE A 176 -4.44 -1.31 -1.10
C PHE A 176 -2.93 -1.52 -0.99
N PHE A 177 -2.22 -0.72 -0.18
CA PHE A 177 -0.77 -0.86 -0.02
C PHE A 177 -0.34 -2.11 0.76
N SER A 178 -1.21 -2.72 1.58
CA SER A 178 -0.95 -4.03 2.17
C SER A 178 -0.91 -5.11 1.08
N LEU A 179 -1.81 -5.07 0.11
CA LEU A 179 -1.73 -5.93 -1.09
C LEU A 179 -0.48 -5.61 -1.92
N GLN A 180 -0.14 -4.32 -2.12
CA GLN A 180 1.10 -3.93 -2.82
C GLN A 180 2.36 -4.42 -2.10
N THR A 181 2.35 -4.48 -0.77
CA THR A 181 3.44 -5.06 0.03
C THR A 181 3.60 -6.54 -0.27
N ALA A 182 2.50 -7.29 -0.33
CA ALA A 182 2.50 -8.70 -0.69
C ALA A 182 3.06 -8.92 -2.11
N ILE A 183 2.66 -8.09 -3.07
CA ILE A 183 3.13 -8.15 -4.45
C ILE A 183 4.62 -7.81 -4.56
N ALA A 184 5.11 -6.85 -3.77
CA ALA A 184 6.52 -6.47 -3.76
C ALA A 184 7.42 -7.53 -3.06
N LEU A 185 6.84 -8.35 -2.18
CA LEU A 185 7.55 -9.32 -1.34
C LEU A 185 6.90 -10.73 -1.42
N PRO A 186 6.68 -11.28 -2.63
CA PRO A 186 5.74 -12.39 -2.84
C PRO A 186 6.16 -13.71 -2.18
N LYS A 187 7.45 -13.87 -1.88
CA LYS A 187 8.06 -15.07 -1.29
C LYS A 187 8.52 -14.90 0.17
N THR A 188 8.56 -13.67 0.67
CA THR A 188 9.22 -13.33 1.94
C THR A 188 8.26 -12.75 2.97
N LEU A 189 7.20 -12.07 2.54
CA LEU A 189 6.13 -11.64 3.44
C LEU A 189 5.40 -12.87 3.99
N SER A 190 5.07 -12.85 5.28
CA SER A 190 4.46 -13.99 5.99
C SER A 190 2.93 -13.99 5.97
N ALA A 191 2.30 -12.82 5.82
CA ALA A 191 0.85 -12.65 5.67
C ALA A 191 0.53 -11.21 5.24
N ALA A 192 -0.62 -11.01 4.59
CA ALA A 192 -1.16 -9.69 4.29
C ALA A 192 -2.61 -9.57 4.74
N VAL A 193 -2.93 -8.48 5.45
CA VAL A 193 -4.29 -8.16 5.90
C VAL A 193 -4.75 -6.87 5.22
N ILE A 194 -5.93 -6.91 4.61
CA ILE A 194 -6.51 -5.84 3.80
C ILE A 194 -7.84 -5.43 4.43
N TYR A 195 -7.93 -4.22 4.97
CA TYR A 195 -9.20 -3.62 5.38
C TYR A 195 -9.66 -2.63 4.31
N TYR A 196 -10.78 -2.95 3.64
CA TYR A 196 -11.51 -2.09 2.69
C TYR A 196 -10.60 -1.29 1.74
N GLY A 197 -9.59 -1.96 1.19
CA GLY A 197 -8.65 -1.38 0.24
C GLY A 197 -8.91 -1.86 -1.19
N ASP A 198 -8.57 -1.03 -2.18
CA ASP A 198 -8.72 -1.41 -3.59
C ASP A 198 -7.86 -2.65 -3.92
N VAL A 199 -8.51 -3.67 -4.47
CA VAL A 199 -7.86 -4.93 -4.90
C VAL A 199 -7.88 -5.09 -6.43
N SER A 200 -8.52 -4.16 -7.15
CA SER A 200 -8.77 -4.28 -8.59
C SER A 200 -7.52 -4.08 -9.46
N LYS A 201 -6.48 -3.42 -8.95
CA LYS A 201 -5.27 -3.09 -9.72
C LYS A 201 -4.21 -4.20 -9.75
N ALA A 202 -4.41 -5.31 -9.05
CA ALA A 202 -3.45 -6.41 -9.05
C ALA A 202 -3.66 -7.29 -10.28
N SER A 203 -2.61 -7.46 -11.10
CA SER A 203 -2.65 -8.35 -12.25
C SER A 203 -2.68 -9.82 -11.82
N GLN A 204 -3.25 -10.69 -12.67
CA GLN A 204 -3.27 -12.14 -12.40
C GLN A 204 -1.86 -12.71 -12.19
N ASN A 205 -0.84 -12.18 -12.89
CA ASN A 205 0.55 -12.61 -12.71
C ASN A 205 1.12 -12.21 -11.35
N GLU A 206 0.82 -11.00 -10.88
CA GLU A 206 1.20 -10.56 -9.53
C GLU A 206 0.53 -11.44 -8.48
N LEU A 207 -0.78 -11.70 -8.61
CA LEU A 207 -1.53 -12.59 -7.71
C LEU A 207 -0.99 -14.02 -7.74
N ALA A 208 -0.63 -14.53 -8.92
CA ALA A 208 -0.05 -15.86 -9.09
C ALA A 208 1.32 -16.01 -8.40
N SER A 209 2.05 -14.90 -8.19
CA SER A 209 3.35 -14.93 -7.53
C SER A 209 3.27 -15.08 -6.00
N LEU A 210 2.13 -14.73 -5.38
CA LEU A 210 1.96 -14.66 -3.93
C LEU A 210 2.05 -16.04 -3.27
N GLN A 211 2.80 -16.15 -2.16
CA GLN A 211 3.02 -17.42 -1.43
C GLN A 211 2.46 -17.42 0.00
N MET A 212 1.95 -16.29 0.47
CA MET A 212 1.47 -16.09 1.84
C MET A 212 -0.06 -16.11 1.91
N PRO A 213 -0.65 -16.35 3.11
CA PRO A 213 -2.08 -16.13 3.32
C PRO A 213 -2.46 -14.66 3.18
N ILE A 214 -3.63 -14.42 2.58
CA ILE A 214 -4.28 -13.12 2.45
C ILE A 214 -5.59 -13.15 3.24
N LEU A 215 -5.78 -12.18 4.11
CA LEU A 215 -7.02 -11.93 4.85
C LEU A 215 -7.60 -10.58 4.41
N GLY A 216 -8.85 -10.58 3.95
CA GLY A 216 -9.56 -9.37 3.54
C GLY A 216 -10.82 -9.12 4.35
N HIS A 217 -11.08 -7.87 4.70
CA HIS A 217 -12.29 -7.40 5.36
C HIS A 217 -12.91 -6.26 4.54
N PHE A 218 -14.14 -6.42 4.06
CA PHE A 218 -14.80 -5.48 3.15
C PHE A 218 -16.25 -5.21 3.54
N GLY A 219 -16.71 -3.97 3.36
CA GLY A 219 -18.12 -3.61 3.56
C GLY A 219 -18.95 -3.96 2.32
N GLY A 220 -20.10 -4.58 2.52
CA GLY A 220 -21.02 -4.96 1.45
C GLY A 220 -21.70 -3.78 0.76
N LEU A 221 -21.74 -2.63 1.43
CA LEU A 221 -22.33 -1.37 0.97
C LEU A 221 -21.29 -0.33 0.51
N ASP A 222 -20.00 -0.67 0.53
CA ASP A 222 -18.90 0.19 0.12
C ASP A 222 -18.96 0.42 -1.41
N LYS A 223 -19.17 1.66 -1.85
CA LYS A 223 -19.23 2.01 -3.29
C LYS A 223 -17.84 2.36 -3.82
N GLY A 224 -16.97 2.80 -2.92
CA GLY A 224 -15.54 2.96 -3.11
C GLY A 224 -14.83 1.67 -3.52
N ILE A 225 -15.15 0.56 -2.86
CA ILE A 225 -14.64 -0.79 -3.11
C ILE A 225 -15.82 -1.72 -3.45
N PRO A 226 -16.28 -1.74 -4.72
CA PRO A 226 -17.47 -2.49 -5.10
C PRO A 226 -17.36 -3.98 -4.77
N ARG A 227 -18.44 -4.55 -4.23
CA ARG A 227 -18.56 -6.00 -3.93
C ARG A 227 -18.09 -6.89 -5.09
N SER A 228 -18.43 -6.51 -6.33
CA SER A 228 -18.04 -7.27 -7.53
C SER A 228 -16.52 -7.34 -7.71
N SER A 229 -15.78 -6.26 -7.41
CA SER A 229 -14.32 -6.23 -7.48
C SER A 229 -13.71 -7.16 -6.43
N VAL A 230 -14.26 -7.19 -5.22
CA VAL A 230 -13.82 -8.11 -4.14
C VAL A 230 -14.09 -9.57 -4.51
N GLN A 231 -15.28 -9.87 -5.04
CA GLN A 231 -15.64 -11.22 -5.49
C GLN A 231 -14.74 -11.71 -6.63
N GLN A 232 -14.42 -10.84 -7.59
CA GLN A 232 -13.51 -11.17 -8.68
C GLN A 232 -12.09 -11.45 -8.18
N PHE A 233 -11.59 -10.63 -7.24
CA PHE A 233 -10.30 -10.83 -6.60
C PHE A 233 -10.24 -12.16 -5.84
N GLU A 234 -11.26 -12.47 -5.04
CA GLU A 234 -11.35 -13.73 -4.32
C GLU A 234 -11.38 -14.93 -5.26
N ALA A 235 -12.23 -14.90 -6.29
CA ALA A 235 -12.32 -15.96 -7.30
C ALA A 235 -10.97 -16.20 -7.99
N THR A 236 -10.29 -15.13 -8.40
CA THR A 236 -8.96 -15.22 -9.05
C THR A 236 -7.93 -15.87 -8.13
N LEU A 237 -7.89 -15.50 -6.85
CA LEU A 237 -6.98 -16.10 -5.88
C LEU A 237 -7.31 -17.59 -5.62
N ARG A 238 -8.61 -17.96 -5.57
CA ARG A 238 -9.04 -19.35 -5.43
C ARG A 238 -8.68 -20.20 -6.64
N ASP A 239 -8.87 -19.69 -7.85
CA ASP A 239 -8.48 -20.37 -9.09
C ASP A 239 -6.95 -20.59 -9.16
N LEU A 240 -6.18 -19.61 -8.69
CA LEU A 240 -4.74 -19.69 -8.52
C LEU A 240 -4.30 -20.53 -7.31
N LYS A 241 -5.25 -21.16 -6.59
CA LYS A 241 -5.04 -21.99 -5.40
C LYS A 241 -4.27 -21.28 -4.28
N LYS A 242 -4.50 -19.98 -4.12
CA LYS A 242 -3.92 -19.17 -3.04
C LYS A 242 -4.70 -19.35 -1.75
N ASN A 243 -4.00 -19.17 -0.62
CA ASN A 243 -4.63 -19.16 0.69
C ASN A 243 -5.27 -17.78 0.91
N VAL A 244 -6.58 -17.68 0.65
CA VAL A 244 -7.34 -16.44 0.78
C VAL A 244 -8.55 -16.66 1.68
N THR A 245 -8.78 -15.72 2.59
CA THR A 245 -10.01 -15.62 3.39
C THR A 245 -10.55 -14.21 3.26
N ILE A 246 -11.81 -14.08 2.83
CA ILE A 246 -12.50 -12.80 2.67
C ILE A 246 -13.72 -12.79 3.59
N HIS A 247 -13.85 -11.72 4.36
CA HIS A 247 -15.04 -11.41 5.14
C HIS A 247 -15.75 -10.20 4.54
N MET A 248 -17.01 -10.41 4.16
CA MET A 248 -17.92 -9.34 3.73
C MET A 248 -18.86 -8.99 4.89
N TYR A 249 -19.02 -7.70 5.18
CA TYR A 249 -19.85 -7.18 6.28
C TYR A 249 -21.02 -6.38 5.69
N ASP A 250 -22.24 -6.88 5.86
CA ASP A 250 -23.48 -6.33 5.27
C ASP A 250 -24.29 -5.46 6.24
#